data_AF-X1N9I3-F1
#
_entry.id   AF-X1N9I3-F1
#
_cell.length_a   1.000
_cell.length_b   1.000
_cell.length_c   1.000
_cell.angle_alpha   90.00
_cell.angle_beta   90.00
_cell.angle_gamma   90.00
#
_symmetry.space_group_name_H-M   'P 1'
#
loop_
_entity.id
_entity.type
_entity.pdbx_description
1 polymer ?
#
loop_
_entity_poly.entity_id
_entity_poly.type
_entity_poly.pdbx_seq_one_letter_code
_entity_poly.pdbx_strand_id
1 'polypeptide(L)'
;MNENKERLFGRANVLSEEELERIHEATLYVLGQVGVVFEDRSARDILRKAGASVQGELVKFPAELINESIEKAPLHVVLGARDPEKSITLGHGRMLTTNGFGASQVLDYETKTYRNA
;
A
#
# COMPACT_ATOMS: atom_id res chain seq x y z
N MET A 1 -19.22 31.74 -2.38
CA MET A 1 -18.81 30.85 -3.49
C MET A 1 -18.61 29.48 -2.87
N ASN A 2 -19.58 28.59 -3.05
CA ASN A 2 -19.74 27.37 -2.26
C ASN A 2 -18.63 26.36 -2.57
N GLU A 3 -17.69 26.19 -1.64
CA GLU A 3 -16.83 25.02 -1.60
C GLU A 3 -17.69 23.80 -1.29
N ASN A 4 -17.96 23.02 -2.33
CA ASN A 4 -18.62 21.74 -2.25
C ASN A 4 -17.67 20.78 -1.51
N LYS A 5 -17.68 20.82 -0.17
CA LYS A 5 -17.05 19.81 0.68
C LYS A 5 -17.76 18.50 0.41
N GLU A 6 -17.23 17.71 -0.53
CA GLU A 6 -17.62 16.30 -0.68
C GLU A 6 -17.58 15.68 0.72
N ARG A 7 -18.74 15.24 1.20
CA ARG A 7 -18.87 14.61 2.51
C ARG A 7 -18.07 13.31 2.50
N LEU A 8 -16.83 13.39 2.97
CA LEU A 8 -16.04 12.25 3.39
C LEU A 8 -16.84 11.53 4.48
N PHE A 9 -17.18 10.26 4.27
CA PHE A 9 -17.53 9.38 5.38
C PHE A 9 -16.47 9.59 6.47
N GLY A 10 -16.90 9.95 7.69
CA GLY A 10 -16.01 10.45 8.72
C GLY A 10 -14.81 9.54 8.93
N ARG A 11 -13.60 10.07 8.74
CA ARG A 11 -12.38 9.36 9.14
C ARG A 11 -12.47 9.13 10.64
N ALA A 12 -12.56 7.88 11.06
CA ALA A 12 -12.49 7.52 12.47
C ALA A 12 -11.02 7.55 12.90
N ASN A 13 -10.65 8.55 13.69
CA ASN A 13 -9.35 8.60 14.35
C ASN A 13 -9.43 7.78 15.63
N VAL A 14 -8.97 6.52 15.56
CA VAL A 14 -9.02 5.57 16.69
C VAL A 14 -7.71 5.50 17.48
N LEU A 15 -6.66 6.18 17.01
CA LEU A 15 -5.34 6.26 17.63
C LEU A 15 -4.98 7.71 17.96
N SER A 16 -4.28 7.93 19.07
CA SER A 16 -3.65 9.21 19.38
C SER A 16 -2.41 9.46 18.51
N GLU A 17 -1.91 10.70 18.50
CA GLU A 17 -0.66 11.03 17.79
C GLU A 17 0.53 10.26 18.38
N GLU A 18 0.59 10.11 19.70
CA GLU A 18 1.64 9.33 20.36
C GLU A 18 1.54 7.83 20.05
N GLU A 19 0.33 7.30 19.83
CA GLU A 19 0.15 5.91 19.39
C GLU A 19 0.64 5.70 17.96
N LEU A 20 0.35 6.65 17.06
CA LEU A 20 0.84 6.62 15.69
C LEU A 20 2.37 6.68 15.64
N GLU A 21 2.98 7.57 16.43
CA GLU A 21 4.43 7.70 16.53
C GLU A 21 5.07 6.40 17.03
N ARG A 22 4.51 5.78 18.07
CA ARG A 22 5.00 4.48 18.56
C ARG A 22 4.95 3.38 17.50
N ILE A 23 3.90 3.34 16.67
CA ILE A 23 3.79 2.38 15.58
C ILE A 23 4.83 2.67 14.50
N HIS A 24 5.06 3.94 14.17
CA HIS A 24 6.07 4.34 13.19
C HIS A 24 7.47 3.90 13.64
N GLU A 25 7.87 4.26 14.87
CA GLU A 25 9.17 3.88 15.45
C GLU A 25 9.36 2.36 15.55
N ALA A 26 8.32 1.63 15.97
CA ALA A 26 8.36 0.17 15.98
C ALA A 26 8.54 -0.42 14.57
N THR A 27 7.90 0.18 13.56
CA THR A 27 8.03 -0.23 12.15
C THR A 27 9.46 0.01 11.65
N LEU A 28 10.04 1.19 11.92
CA LEU A 28 11.42 1.51 11.58
C LEU A 28 12.40 0.54 12.24
N TYR A 29 12.18 0.22 13.51
CA TYR A 29 12.99 -0.77 14.23
C TYR A 29 12.91 -2.16 13.56
N VAL A 30 11.71 -2.65 13.25
CA VAL A 30 11.54 -3.96 12.59
C VAL A 30 12.22 -3.97 11.23
N LEU A 31 12.01 -2.97 10.40
CA LEU A 31 12.62 -2.90 9.05
C LEU A 31 14.14 -2.73 9.10
N GLY A 32 14.67 -2.00 10.08
CA GLY A 32 16.11 -1.75 10.23
C GLY A 32 16.89 -2.84 10.94
N GLN A 33 16.30 -3.48 11.97
CA GLN A 33 17.00 -4.46 12.80
C GLN A 33 16.64 -5.90 12.45
N VAL A 34 15.38 -6.19 12.13
CA VAL A 34 14.93 -7.53 11.74
C VAL A 34 15.07 -7.72 10.23
N GLY A 35 14.50 -6.82 9.44
CA GLY A 35 14.53 -6.85 7.98
C GLY A 35 13.46 -7.75 7.35
N VAL A 36 13.53 -7.91 6.04
CA VAL A 36 12.58 -8.66 5.21
C VAL A 36 13.35 -9.54 4.22
N VAL A 37 12.85 -10.76 3.96
CA VAL A 37 13.44 -11.67 2.97
C VAL A 37 12.93 -11.31 1.57
N PHE A 38 13.87 -11.12 0.65
CA PHE A 38 13.63 -10.92 -0.78
C PHE A 38 14.30 -12.04 -1.58
N GLU A 39 13.51 -12.99 -2.06
CA GLU A 39 14.00 -14.13 -2.86
C GLU A 39 14.57 -13.65 -4.21
N ASP A 40 13.93 -12.66 -4.84
CA ASP A 40 14.36 -12.13 -6.12
C ASP A 40 15.71 -11.40 -6.02
N ARG A 41 16.67 -11.80 -6.86
CA ARG A 41 18.00 -11.20 -6.89
C ARG A 41 17.98 -9.76 -7.42
N SER A 42 17.16 -9.48 -8.43
CA SER A 42 17.12 -8.16 -9.05
C SER A 42 16.57 -7.10 -8.09
N ALA A 43 15.55 -7.46 -7.31
CA ALA A 43 15.01 -6.63 -6.24
C ALA A 43 16.08 -6.31 -5.19
N ARG A 44 16.85 -7.32 -4.73
CA ARG A 44 17.97 -7.12 -3.81
C ARG A 44 19.04 -6.18 -4.36
N ASP A 45 19.34 -6.26 -5.66
CA ASP A 45 20.32 -5.39 -6.29
C ASP A 45 19.83 -3.93 -6.38
N ILE A 46 18.54 -3.71 -6.63
CA ILE A 46 17.91 -2.38 -6.59
C ILE A 46 17.97 -1.82 -5.16
N LEU A 47 17.55 -2.61 -4.17
CA LEU A 47 17.49 -2.18 -2.78
C LEU A 47 18.89 -1.88 -2.23
N ARG A 48 19.90 -2.68 -2.58
CA ARG A 48 21.30 -2.41 -2.22
C ARG A 48 21.79 -1.08 -2.79
N LYS A 49 21.48 -0.80 -4.07
CA LYS A 49 21.83 0.48 -4.72
C LYS A 49 21.10 1.67 -4.08
N ALA A 50 19.90 1.45 -3.55
CA ALA A 50 19.15 2.46 -2.82
C ALA A 50 19.67 2.71 -1.39
N GLY A 51 20.61 1.90 -0.89
CA GLY A 51 21.22 2.07 0.44
C GLY A 51 20.76 1.06 1.50
N ALA A 52 19.96 0.05 1.13
CA ALA A 52 19.60 -1.03 2.04
C ALA A 52 20.78 -1.98 2.28
N SER A 53 20.86 -2.54 3.48
CA SER A 53 21.85 -3.58 3.82
C SER A 53 21.30 -4.95 3.39
N VAL A 54 22.07 -5.69 2.60
CA VAL A 54 21.64 -6.99 2.06
C VAL A 54 22.61 -8.10 2.49
N GLN A 55 22.10 -9.10 3.20
CA GLN A 55 22.84 -10.27 3.68
C GLN A 55 22.14 -11.54 3.19
N GLY A 56 22.66 -12.15 2.11
CA GLY A 56 21.96 -13.24 1.43
C GLY A 56 20.63 -12.76 0.86
N GLU A 57 19.52 -13.32 1.36
CA GLU A 57 18.16 -12.92 0.98
C GLU A 57 17.53 -11.91 1.94
N LEU A 58 18.16 -11.67 3.11
CA LEU A 58 17.66 -10.73 4.10
C LEU A 58 18.07 -9.30 3.74
N VAL A 59 17.09 -8.40 3.67
CA VAL A 59 17.27 -6.96 3.42
C VAL A 59 16.84 -6.18 4.65
N LYS A 60 17.71 -5.29 5.14
CA LYS A 60 17.45 -4.37 6.25
C LYS A 60 17.49 -2.93 5.76
N PHE A 61 16.57 -2.11 6.25
CA PHE A 61 16.33 -0.76 5.76
C PHE A 61 16.67 0.29 6.83
N PRO A 62 17.66 1.16 6.60
CA PRO A 62 17.86 2.33 7.45
C PRO A 62 16.61 3.20 7.51
N ALA A 63 16.35 3.85 8.65
CA ALA A 63 15.15 4.67 8.85
C ALA A 63 15.10 5.84 7.86
N GLU A 64 16.25 6.44 7.58
CA GLU A 64 16.42 7.53 6.63
C GLU A 64 15.98 7.12 5.23
N LEU A 65 16.36 5.90 4.80
CA LEU A 65 15.94 5.36 3.51
C LEU A 65 14.42 5.21 3.41
N ILE A 66 13.77 4.74 4.49
CA ILE A 66 12.32 4.58 4.54
C ILE A 66 11.64 5.95 4.46
N ASN A 67 12.06 6.91 5.29
CA ASN A 67 11.46 8.24 5.35
C ASN A 67 11.63 9.01 4.03
N GLU A 68 12.84 9.01 3.44
CA GLU A 68 13.07 9.59 2.12
C GLU A 68 12.22 8.93 1.02
N SER A 69 11.97 7.61 1.12
CA SER A 69 11.16 6.89 0.14
C SER A 69 9.67 7.27 0.25
N ILE A 70 9.17 7.48 1.47
CA ILE A 70 7.80 7.95 1.71
C ILE A 70 7.62 9.37 1.16
N GLU A 71 8.58 10.26 1.36
CA GLU A 71 8.53 11.64 0.83
C GLU A 71 8.49 11.70 -0.70
N LYS A 72 9.17 10.76 -1.36
CA LYS A 72 9.17 10.64 -2.84
C LYS A 72 7.85 10.08 -3.39
N ALA A 73 7.02 9.46 -2.55
CA ALA A 73 5.77 8.87 -3.00
C ALA A 73 4.74 9.97 -3.35
N PRO A 74 4.09 9.90 -4.52
CA PRO A 74 3.09 10.89 -4.90
C PRO A 74 1.84 10.79 -4.01
N LEU A 75 1.33 11.94 -3.56
CA LEU A 75 0.09 12.01 -2.77
C LEU A 75 -1.16 11.54 -3.55
N HIS A 76 -1.08 11.54 -4.88
CA HIS A 76 -2.15 11.13 -5.78
C HIS A 76 -1.60 10.55 -7.08
N VAL A 77 -2.31 9.58 -7.63
CA VAL A 77 -1.97 8.94 -8.91
C VAL A 77 -3.25 8.77 -9.72
N VAL A 78 -3.19 9.09 -11.02
CA VAL A 78 -4.31 8.84 -11.95
C VAL A 78 -4.13 7.46 -12.56
N LEU A 79 -5.12 6.59 -12.38
CA LEU A 79 -5.26 5.33 -13.10
C LEU A 79 -6.01 5.62 -14.41
N GLY A 80 -5.26 5.64 -15.51
CA GLY A 80 -5.82 5.87 -16.84
C GLY A 80 -6.70 4.71 -17.30
N ALA A 81 -7.96 4.99 -17.62
CA ALA A 81 -8.87 4.02 -18.20
C ALA A 81 -8.83 4.08 -19.74
N ARG A 82 -9.28 2.99 -20.39
CA ARG A 82 -9.42 2.95 -21.85
C ARG A 82 -10.37 4.01 -22.38
N ASP A 83 -11.46 4.22 -21.65
CA ASP A 83 -12.36 5.35 -21.82
C ASP A 83 -11.87 6.45 -20.88
N PRO A 84 -11.31 7.57 -21.37
CA PRO A 84 -10.71 8.60 -20.53
C PRO A 84 -11.66 9.13 -19.45
N GLU A 85 -12.97 9.18 -19.72
CA GLU A 85 -14.02 9.63 -18.80
C GLU A 85 -14.20 8.69 -17.59
N LYS A 86 -13.65 7.47 -17.66
CA LYS A 86 -13.67 6.48 -16.57
C LYS A 86 -12.35 6.37 -15.80
N SER A 87 -11.39 7.27 -16.06
CA SER A 87 -10.13 7.30 -15.32
C SER A 87 -10.37 7.66 -13.85
N ILE A 88 -9.54 7.11 -12.96
CA ILE A 88 -9.75 7.21 -11.51
C ILE A 88 -8.52 7.86 -10.85
N THR A 89 -8.74 8.85 -10.00
CA THR A 89 -7.67 9.41 -9.15
C THR A 89 -7.62 8.66 -7.81
N LEU A 90 -6.52 7.97 -7.53
CA LEU A 90 -6.20 7.40 -6.22
C LEU A 90 -5.74 8.51 -5.26
N GLY A 91 -6.20 8.45 -4.00
CA GLY A 91 -5.90 9.44 -2.96
C GLY A 91 -7.04 10.41 -2.68
N HIS A 92 -6.73 11.58 -2.10
CA HIS A 92 -7.71 12.65 -1.79
C HIS A 92 -8.91 12.26 -0.91
N GLY A 93 -8.79 11.20 -0.10
CA GLY A 93 -9.90 10.74 0.73
C GLY A 93 -11.07 10.13 -0.07
N ARG A 94 -10.89 9.85 -1.37
CA ARG A 94 -11.90 9.18 -2.18
C ARG A 94 -12.00 7.72 -1.74
N MET A 95 -13.23 7.25 -1.54
CA MET A 95 -13.50 5.82 -1.39
C MET A 95 -13.71 5.20 -2.76
N LEU A 96 -12.87 4.22 -3.10
CA LEU A 96 -12.92 3.49 -4.35
C LEU A 96 -13.21 2.03 -4.05
N THR A 97 -14.07 1.43 -4.85
CA THR A 97 -14.45 0.01 -4.71
C THR A 97 -13.94 -0.77 -5.92
N THR A 98 -13.57 -2.02 -5.66
CA THR A 98 -13.22 -3.00 -6.68
C THR A 98 -13.86 -4.34 -6.31
N ASN A 99 -13.79 -5.31 -7.22
CA ASN A 99 -14.16 -6.69 -6.93
C ASN A 99 -13.18 -7.36 -5.94
N GLY A 100 -13.58 -8.51 -5.40
CA GLY A 100 -12.66 -9.39 -4.67
C GLY A 100 -11.59 -9.98 -5.60
N PHE A 101 -10.39 -10.24 -5.07
CA PHE A 101 -9.24 -10.73 -5.82
C PHE A 101 -8.81 -12.14 -5.35
N GLY A 102 -8.48 -13.03 -6.29
CA GLY A 102 -7.82 -14.31 -6.01
C GLY A 102 -8.74 -15.50 -5.67
N ALA A 103 -10.07 -15.36 -5.78
CA ALA A 103 -10.97 -16.50 -5.60
C ALA A 103 -10.78 -17.53 -6.74
N SER A 104 -10.43 -18.78 -6.37
CA SER A 104 -10.28 -19.89 -7.31
C SER A 104 -11.59 -20.63 -7.60
N GLN A 105 -12.63 -20.36 -6.80
CA GLN A 105 -13.94 -20.96 -6.90
C GLN A 105 -15.03 -19.90 -6.89
N VAL A 106 -16.13 -20.22 -7.55
CA VAL A 106 -17.35 -19.41 -7.60
C VAL A 106 -18.47 -20.21 -6.97
N LEU A 107 -19.19 -19.59 -6.03
CA LEU A 107 -20.50 -20.08 -5.60
C LEU A 107 -21.50 -19.71 -6.68
N ASP A 108 -21.95 -20.70 -7.45
CA ASP A 108 -22.92 -20.48 -8.51
C ASP A 108 -24.27 -20.06 -7.92
N TYR A 109 -24.79 -18.93 -8.37
CA TYR A 109 -26.03 -18.39 -7.83
C TYR A 109 -27.25 -19.25 -8.20
N GLU A 110 -27.24 -19.90 -9.36
CA GLU A 110 -28.38 -20.69 -9.82
C GLU A 110 -28.40 -22.06 -9.15
N THR A 111 -27.29 -22.80 -9.23
CA THR A 111 -27.23 -24.17 -8.71
C THR A 111 -26.96 -24.24 -7.21
N LYS A 112 -26.51 -23.14 -6.60
CA LYS A 112 -26.04 -23.07 -5.19
C LYS A 112 -24.88 -24.03 -4.89
N THR A 113 -24.10 -24.38 -5.91
CA THR A 113 -22.91 -25.25 -5.77
C THR A 113 -21.63 -24.51 -6.12
N TYR A 114 -20.50 -24.93 -5.55
CA TYR A 114 -19.19 -24.42 -5.95
C TYR A 114 -18.75 -25.00 -7.29
N ARG A 115 -18.11 -24.15 -8.11
CA ARG A 115 -17.40 -24.54 -9.33
C ARG A 115 -16.08 -23.80 -9.43
N ASN A 116 -15.16 -24.31 -10.24
CA ASN A 116 -13.96 -23.56 -10.58
C ASN A 116 -14.35 -22.25 -11.27
N ALA A 117 -13.60 -21.19 -10.95
CA ALA A 117 -13.79 -19.86 -11.54
C ALA A 117 -13.56 -19.87 -13.06
#